data_AF-A0A2E6ZBY3-F1
#
_entry.id   AF-A0A2E6ZBY3-F1
#
_cell.length_a   1.000
_cell.length_b   1.000
_cell.length_c   1.000
_cell.angle_alpha   90.00
_cell.angle_beta   90.00
_cell.angle_gamma   90.00
#
_symmetry.space_group_name_H-M   'P 1'
#
loop_
_entity.id
_entity.type
_entity.pdbx_description
1 polymer ?
#
loop_
_entity_poly.entity_id
_entity_poly.type
_entity_poly.pdbx_seq_one_letter_code
_entity_poly.pdbx_strand_id
1 'polypeptide(L)'
;MVDSSAVRIKVSLNIGAIATFQTSKDGSPLLDEYGFKQISYRTSDCIDAFPLIYQSSMLDVCCEMNLFLIQRAKGEYSTRRNTRDISRAWSQGYVASMRGEPLDIKTVESISKDLKLFLDFLCRNELSYLELIATPISTSSITSDIEDLPIWKYQRYLVERIKRNDLSWSTANRMIRRVREFYIWSYHRGIAEKLPFELELKAIRKKKSNDFDILYSIPNKNSSGSSIQAWVSNLSIPKKFKQKARKPEALQPFNRQELAALLNTNVAKHPTYGLFLKCAYLAGLRSFEVVKIDYCDIVNPSESPTRSVYKIGLVRKHHMQKPINISSALMGQLFEYTQTARWKNRRKIHEEKYQINNPEQPLPLFLNSSGERMADTTAGDSIRYARKEQRNKGVEVLKRSYHDLRSTFGTYLAMYLIQKLEDPRRVRAILRKWMGHEKSIVTESYIDFAKATDPSEFGAMHDWVEDIYRNVKKLSEEPIDGST
;
A
#
# COMPACT_ATOMS: atom_id res chain seq x y z
N MET A 1 -5.16 -40.99 1.89
CA MET A 1 -4.06 -40.14 1.38
C MET A 1 -4.23 -38.77 2.00
N VAL A 2 -3.30 -38.34 2.85
CA VAL A 2 -3.43 -37.07 3.59
C VAL A 2 -3.27 -35.93 2.58
N ASP A 3 -4.35 -35.18 2.41
CA ASP A 3 -4.46 -33.96 1.60
C ASP A 3 -3.54 -32.88 2.19
N SER A 4 -2.23 -32.98 1.94
CA SER A 4 -1.28 -32.00 2.48
C SER A 4 -1.35 -30.74 1.62
N SER A 5 -2.18 -29.77 2.00
CA SER A 5 -2.09 -28.44 1.38
C SER A 5 -0.71 -27.83 1.63
N ALA A 6 -0.17 -27.07 0.70
CA ALA A 6 1.11 -26.38 0.88
C ALA A 6 1.04 -25.47 2.12
N VAL A 7 2.12 -25.44 2.90
CA VAL A 7 2.22 -24.65 4.13
C VAL A 7 3.10 -23.44 3.89
N ARG A 8 2.79 -22.33 4.58
CA ARG A 8 3.66 -21.16 4.63
C ARG A 8 4.30 -21.07 6.00
N ILE A 9 5.62 -21.16 6.05
CA ILE A 9 6.41 -21.15 7.28
C ILE A 9 7.08 -19.78 7.38
N LYS A 10 7.04 -19.16 8.57
CA LYS A 10 7.76 -17.92 8.86
C LYS A 10 9.06 -18.28 9.54
N VAL A 11 10.18 -17.97 8.91
CA VAL A 11 11.51 -18.28 9.43
C VAL A 11 12.37 -17.03 9.49
N SER A 12 13.31 -16.96 10.42
CA SER A 12 14.39 -15.98 10.34
C SER A 12 15.41 -16.48 9.33
N LEU A 13 15.63 -15.70 8.27
CA LEU A 13 16.46 -16.08 7.13
C LEU A 13 17.53 -15.02 6.92
N ASN A 14 18.80 -15.43 6.95
CA ASN A 14 19.90 -14.57 6.52
C ASN A 14 19.94 -14.56 4.99
N ILE A 15 19.63 -13.40 4.41
CA ILE A 15 19.66 -13.15 2.97
C ILE A 15 20.84 -12.23 2.62
N GLY A 16 21.95 -12.35 3.34
CA GLY A 16 23.17 -11.58 3.14
C GLY A 16 23.73 -11.62 1.71
N ALA A 17 24.70 -10.75 1.43
CA ALA A 17 25.40 -10.75 0.15
C ALA A 17 26.57 -11.74 0.15
N ILE A 18 26.76 -12.42 -0.98
CA ILE A 18 27.86 -13.35 -1.26
C ILE A 18 27.87 -14.50 -0.23
N ALA A 19 27.06 -15.53 -0.52
CA ALA A 19 27.05 -16.76 0.25
C ALA A 19 28.32 -17.58 -0.03
N THR A 20 29.01 -17.99 1.01
CA THR A 20 30.19 -18.86 0.97
C THR A 20 29.98 -20.05 1.87
N PHE A 21 30.46 -21.23 1.49
CA PHE A 21 30.47 -22.37 2.40
C PHE A 21 31.57 -22.18 3.43
N GLN A 22 31.25 -22.39 4.71
CA GLN A 22 32.27 -22.39 5.74
C GLN A 22 33.16 -23.61 5.57
N THR A 23 34.48 -23.41 5.64
CA THR A 23 35.48 -24.47 5.54
C THR A 23 36.20 -24.63 6.87
N SER A 24 36.49 -25.86 7.26
CA SER A 24 37.41 -26.19 8.34
C SER A 24 38.83 -25.70 7.99
N LYS A 25 39.74 -25.72 8.98
CA LYS A 25 41.16 -25.39 8.77
C LYS A 25 41.83 -26.26 7.69
N ASP A 26 41.28 -27.44 7.44
CA ASP A 26 41.76 -28.40 6.44
C ASP A 26 41.10 -28.22 5.06
N GLY A 27 40.28 -27.18 4.86
CA GLY A 27 39.62 -26.87 3.59
C GLY A 27 38.36 -27.70 3.28
N SER A 28 37.99 -28.67 4.14
CA SER A 28 36.73 -29.41 4.04
C SER A 28 35.53 -28.54 4.45
N PRO A 29 34.35 -28.67 3.81
CA PRO A 29 33.18 -27.88 4.17
C PRO A 29 32.66 -28.31 5.55
N LEU A 30 32.38 -27.33 6.41
CA LEU A 30 31.70 -27.56 7.68
C LEU A 30 30.25 -27.97 7.41
N LEU A 31 29.80 -29.02 8.09
CA LEU A 31 28.43 -29.50 8.02
C LEU A 31 27.64 -29.05 9.25
N ASP A 32 26.33 -28.84 9.08
CA ASP A 32 25.40 -28.60 10.17
C ASP A 32 24.93 -29.92 10.82
N GLU A 33 24.07 -29.81 11.83
CA GLU A 33 23.52 -30.94 12.60
C GLU A 33 22.73 -31.93 11.73
N TYR A 34 22.37 -31.55 10.51
CA TYR A 34 21.61 -32.36 9.55
C TYR A 34 22.46 -32.83 8.36
N GLY A 35 23.77 -32.55 8.37
CA GLY A 35 24.70 -32.95 7.32
C GLY A 35 24.75 -32.02 6.10
N PHE A 36 24.13 -30.84 6.15
CA PHE A 36 24.21 -29.83 5.09
C PHE A 36 25.39 -28.90 5.29
N LYS A 37 25.97 -28.41 4.18
CA LYS A 37 27.09 -27.47 4.24
C LYS A 37 26.66 -26.15 4.89
N GLN A 38 27.37 -25.71 5.92
CA GLN A 38 27.11 -24.45 6.58
C GLN A 38 27.42 -23.28 5.64
N ILE A 39 26.48 -22.34 5.56
CA ILE A 39 26.59 -21.15 4.72
C ILE A 39 26.93 -19.95 5.62
N SER A 40 27.99 -19.22 5.28
CA SER A 40 28.28 -17.89 5.79
C SER A 40 28.01 -16.84 4.71
N TYR A 41 27.75 -15.61 5.14
CA TYR A 41 27.56 -14.46 4.24
C TYR A 41 28.63 -13.42 4.55
N ARG A 42 29.22 -12.83 3.50
CA ARG A 42 30.22 -11.75 3.68
C ARG A 42 29.61 -10.53 4.37
N THR A 43 28.36 -10.22 4.06
CA THR A 43 27.54 -9.24 4.77
C THR A 43 26.26 -9.92 5.17
N SER A 44 26.01 -10.04 6.47
CA SER A 44 24.79 -10.64 6.98
C SER A 44 23.62 -9.66 6.90
N ASP A 45 22.48 -10.16 6.44
CA ASP A 45 21.22 -9.42 6.40
C ASP A 45 20.11 -10.37 6.85
N CYS A 46 19.84 -10.37 8.16
CA CYS A 46 18.86 -11.27 8.76
C CYS A 46 17.46 -10.66 8.66
N ILE A 47 16.59 -11.30 7.89
CA ILE A 47 15.18 -10.97 7.84
C ILE A 47 14.40 -11.90 8.75
N ASP A 48 13.74 -11.31 9.74
CA ASP A 48 12.79 -12.03 10.59
C ASP A 48 11.46 -12.29 9.88
N ALA A 49 10.87 -13.45 10.19
CA ALA A 49 9.56 -13.86 9.71
C ALA A 49 9.41 -13.90 8.17
N PHE A 50 10.48 -14.26 7.45
CA PHE A 50 10.46 -14.46 6.01
C PHE A 50 9.48 -15.59 5.63
N PRO A 51 8.56 -15.36 4.67
CA PRO A 51 7.52 -16.33 4.33
C PRO A 51 8.01 -17.36 3.30
N LEU A 52 8.42 -18.53 3.76
CA LEU A 52 8.74 -19.68 2.90
C LEU A 52 7.50 -20.52 2.58
N ILE A 53 7.44 -21.04 1.37
CA ILE A 53 6.44 -22.00 0.90
C ILE A 53 7.03 -23.40 1.01
N TYR A 54 6.28 -24.34 1.58
CA TYR A 54 6.71 -25.72 1.74
C TYR A 54 5.58 -26.68 1.35
N GLN A 55 5.96 -27.71 0.59
CA GLN A 55 5.11 -28.83 0.24
C GLN A 55 5.98 -30.05 -0.03
N SER A 56 5.62 -31.19 0.56
CA SER A 56 6.42 -32.42 0.48
C SER A 56 6.46 -33.03 -0.92
N SER A 57 5.36 -32.98 -1.67
CA SER A 57 5.24 -33.60 -3.00
C SER A 57 5.93 -32.84 -4.13
N MET A 58 6.19 -31.54 -3.96
CA MET A 58 6.74 -30.65 -5.00
C MET A 58 7.87 -29.78 -4.43
N LEU A 59 8.86 -30.42 -3.80
CA LEU A 59 9.95 -29.71 -3.12
C LEU A 59 10.75 -28.82 -4.08
N ASP A 60 11.04 -29.31 -5.28
CA ASP A 60 11.81 -28.56 -6.29
C ASP A 60 11.10 -27.26 -6.68
N VAL A 61 9.79 -27.33 -6.88
CA VAL A 61 8.95 -26.15 -7.17
C VAL A 61 8.93 -25.19 -5.98
N CYS A 62 8.89 -25.71 -4.75
CA CYS A 62 8.97 -24.89 -3.54
C CYS A 62 10.32 -24.15 -3.46
N CYS A 63 11.42 -24.84 -3.75
CA CYS A 63 12.76 -24.24 -3.80
C CYS A 63 12.82 -23.09 -4.81
N GLU A 64 12.28 -23.30 -6.02
CA GLU A 64 12.23 -22.27 -7.06
C GLU A 64 11.35 -21.08 -6.67
N MET A 65 10.15 -21.32 -6.13
CA MET A 65 9.28 -20.25 -5.63
C MET A 65 9.91 -19.47 -4.47
N ASN A 66 10.59 -20.16 -3.55
CA ASN A 66 11.28 -19.52 -2.43
C ASN A 66 12.47 -18.69 -2.89
N LEU A 67 13.26 -19.19 -3.84
CA LEU A 67 14.36 -18.44 -4.43
C LEU A 67 13.86 -17.20 -5.18
N PHE A 68 12.75 -17.32 -5.91
CA PHE A 68 12.06 -16.16 -6.49
C PHE A 68 11.71 -15.12 -5.42
N LEU A 69 11.08 -15.54 -4.31
CA LEU A 69 10.74 -14.63 -3.21
C LEU A 69 11.97 -13.95 -2.59
N ILE A 70 13.08 -14.68 -2.41
CA ILE A 70 14.34 -14.14 -1.87
C ILE A 70 14.93 -13.09 -2.82
N GLN A 71 14.98 -13.36 -4.12
CA GLN A 71 15.51 -12.41 -5.11
C GLN A 71 14.62 -11.18 -5.26
N ARG A 72 13.30 -11.33 -5.08
CA ARG A 72 12.36 -10.21 -4.98
C ARG A 72 12.60 -9.37 -3.73
N ALA A 73 12.88 -10.00 -2.60
CA ALA A 73 13.19 -9.31 -1.35
C ALA A 73 14.51 -8.54 -1.45
N LYS A 74 15.56 -9.14 -2.05
CA LYS A 74 16.87 -8.50 -2.28
C LYS A 74 16.86 -7.39 -3.35
N GLY A 75 15.82 -7.34 -4.19
CA GLY A 75 15.82 -6.49 -5.39
C GLY A 75 16.68 -7.02 -6.54
N GLU A 76 17.20 -8.25 -6.46
CA GLU A 76 17.95 -8.90 -7.54
C GLU A 76 17.06 -9.16 -8.76
N TYR A 77 15.76 -9.44 -8.54
CA TYR A 77 14.77 -9.50 -9.60
C TYR A 77 13.68 -8.45 -9.40
N SER A 78 13.61 -7.49 -10.32
CA SER A 78 12.55 -6.46 -10.36
C SER A 78 11.73 -6.54 -11.63
N THR A 79 10.43 -6.36 -11.48
CA THR A 79 9.46 -6.29 -12.59
C THR A 79 9.32 -4.88 -13.16
N ARG A 80 9.92 -3.88 -12.49
CA ARG A 80 9.92 -2.49 -12.95
C ARG A 80 11.33 -2.12 -13.37
N ARG A 81 11.45 -1.41 -14.50
CA ARG A 81 12.70 -0.74 -14.86
C ARG A 81 13.09 0.22 -13.75
N ASN A 82 14.38 0.27 -13.44
CA ASN A 82 14.90 1.25 -12.49
C ASN A 82 14.65 2.66 -13.06
N THR A 83 13.94 3.46 -12.27
CA THR A 83 13.65 4.87 -12.56
C THR A 83 14.30 5.76 -11.50
N ARG A 84 15.52 5.44 -11.06
CA ARG A 84 16.28 6.36 -10.20
C ARG A 84 16.47 7.67 -10.96
N ASP A 85 16.34 8.79 -10.26
CA ASP A 85 16.52 10.12 -10.83
C ASP A 85 17.89 10.15 -11.53
N ILE A 86 17.85 10.32 -12.85
CA ILE A 86 19.02 10.33 -13.69
C ILE A 86 19.72 11.66 -13.40
N SER A 87 20.66 11.67 -12.44
CA SER A 87 21.74 12.64 -12.56
C SER A 87 22.37 12.40 -13.93
N ARG A 88 22.69 13.47 -14.67
CA ARG A 88 23.21 13.44 -16.06
C ARG A 88 24.45 12.54 -16.27
N ALA A 89 25.00 11.94 -15.22
CA ALA A 89 26.22 11.15 -15.20
C ALA A 89 26.07 9.68 -15.66
N TRP A 90 24.87 9.07 -15.62
CA TRP A 90 24.73 7.62 -15.88
C TRP A 90 23.87 7.32 -17.11
N SER A 91 24.32 6.38 -17.94
CA SER A 91 23.57 5.92 -19.12
C SER A 91 22.32 5.11 -18.72
N GLN A 92 21.28 5.15 -19.54
CA GLN A 92 20.06 4.36 -19.31
C GLN A 92 20.33 2.85 -19.26
N GLY A 93 21.34 2.38 -19.98
CA GLY A 93 21.79 0.98 -19.95
C GLY A 93 22.40 0.59 -18.60
N TYR A 94 23.23 1.46 -18.00
CA TYR A 94 23.80 1.23 -16.68
C TYR A 94 22.74 1.26 -15.57
N VAL A 95 21.77 2.16 -15.66
CA VAL A 95 20.65 2.21 -14.68
C VAL A 95 19.78 0.94 -14.77
N ALA A 96 19.62 0.39 -15.97
CA ALA A 96 18.88 -0.85 -16.19
C ALA A 96 19.62 -2.11 -15.67
N SER A 97 20.96 -2.10 -15.61
CA SER A 97 21.75 -3.21 -15.09
C SER A 97 21.93 -3.20 -13.57
N MET A 98 21.66 -2.06 -12.91
CA MET A 98 21.63 -2.01 -11.45
C MET A 98 20.54 -2.91 -10.86
N ARG A 99 20.79 -3.43 -9.66
CA ARG A 99 19.78 -4.13 -8.87
C ARG A 99 18.53 -3.26 -8.74
N GLY A 100 17.38 -3.91 -8.82
CA GLY A 100 16.09 -3.29 -8.59
C GLY A 100 15.92 -2.89 -7.13
N GLU A 101 14.77 -2.28 -6.84
CA GLU A 101 14.43 -1.92 -5.47
C GLU A 101 13.96 -3.16 -4.66
N PRO A 102 14.53 -3.38 -3.45
CA PRO A 102 14.07 -4.39 -2.51
C PRO A 102 12.58 -4.29 -2.19
N LEU A 103 11.88 -5.43 -2.15
CA LEU A 103 10.49 -5.46 -1.70
C LEU A 103 10.38 -5.56 -0.17
N ASP A 104 9.37 -4.86 0.37
CA ASP A 104 8.97 -5.03 1.77
C ASP A 104 8.47 -6.45 2.05
N ILE A 105 8.76 -6.98 3.24
CA ILE A 105 8.36 -8.31 3.71
C ILE A 105 6.84 -8.47 3.60
N LYS A 106 6.06 -7.42 3.89
CA LYS A 106 4.59 -7.43 3.71
C LYS A 106 4.17 -7.70 2.26
N THR A 107 4.94 -7.16 1.31
CA THR A 107 4.69 -7.38 -0.13
C THR A 107 5.10 -8.78 -0.53
N VAL A 108 6.24 -9.27 -0.03
CA VAL A 108 6.71 -10.65 -0.24
C VAL A 108 5.70 -11.66 0.34
N GLU A 109 5.13 -11.40 1.51
CA GLU A 109 4.07 -12.23 2.12
C GLU A 109 2.78 -12.26 1.27
N SER A 110 2.45 -11.14 0.61
CA SER A 110 1.32 -11.10 -0.32
C SER A 110 1.60 -11.95 -1.57
N ILE A 111 2.82 -11.89 -2.11
CA ILE A 111 3.24 -12.69 -3.26
C ILE A 111 3.25 -14.18 -2.90
N SER A 112 3.80 -14.55 -1.74
CA SER A 112 3.87 -15.95 -1.32
C SER A 112 2.49 -16.57 -1.06
N LYS A 113 1.51 -15.79 -0.61
CA LYS A 113 0.10 -16.21 -0.55
C LYS A 113 -0.45 -16.55 -1.94
N ASP A 114 -0.22 -15.67 -2.92
CA ASP A 114 -0.72 -15.86 -4.29
C ASP A 114 -0.01 -17.06 -4.96
N LEU A 115 1.29 -17.27 -4.72
CA LEU A 115 2.07 -18.42 -5.23
C LEU A 115 1.69 -19.73 -4.55
N LYS A 116 1.45 -19.73 -3.23
CA LYS A 116 0.96 -20.92 -2.51
C LYS A 116 -0.34 -21.44 -3.13
N LEU A 117 -1.29 -20.54 -3.43
CA LEU A 117 -2.56 -20.94 -4.05
C LEU A 117 -2.37 -21.56 -5.44
N PHE A 118 -1.34 -21.13 -6.17
CA PHE A 118 -0.96 -21.75 -7.44
C PHE A 118 -0.31 -23.12 -7.22
N LEU A 119 0.58 -23.26 -6.24
CA LEU A 119 1.18 -24.54 -5.87
C LEU A 119 0.14 -25.57 -5.40
N ASP A 120 -0.82 -25.16 -4.57
CA ASP A 120 -1.96 -26.00 -4.15
C ASP A 120 -2.77 -26.47 -5.36
N PHE A 121 -2.95 -25.60 -6.36
CA PHE A 121 -3.61 -25.97 -7.61
C PHE A 121 -2.79 -27.00 -8.42
N LEU A 122 -1.47 -26.80 -8.54
CA LEU A 122 -0.60 -27.76 -9.23
C LEU A 122 -0.62 -29.13 -8.55
N CYS A 123 -0.52 -29.16 -7.21
CA CYS A 123 -0.52 -30.40 -6.43
C CYS A 123 -1.81 -31.20 -6.62
N ARG A 124 -2.98 -30.53 -6.56
CA ARG A 124 -4.28 -31.21 -6.69
C ARG A 124 -4.55 -31.78 -8.07
N ASN A 125 -3.92 -31.23 -9.09
CA ASN A 125 -4.11 -31.66 -10.48
C ASN A 125 -2.89 -32.45 -11.00
N GLU A 126 -1.90 -32.74 -10.14
CA GLU A 126 -0.67 -33.44 -10.47
C GLU A 126 0.07 -32.84 -11.69
N LEU A 127 0.08 -31.50 -11.79
CA LEU A 127 0.66 -30.76 -12.92
C LEU A 127 2.06 -30.27 -12.58
N SER A 128 2.98 -30.35 -13.55
CA SER A 128 4.29 -29.69 -13.46
C SER A 128 4.23 -28.30 -14.09
N TYR A 129 4.71 -27.28 -13.39
CA TYR A 129 4.75 -25.91 -13.94
C TYR A 129 5.73 -25.77 -15.13
N LEU A 130 6.61 -26.75 -15.32
CA LEU A 130 7.57 -26.82 -16.43
C LEU A 130 7.01 -27.52 -17.67
N GLU A 131 5.74 -27.97 -17.66
CA GLU A 131 5.11 -28.49 -18.87
C GLU A 131 5.13 -27.41 -19.96
N LEU A 132 5.80 -27.72 -21.08
CA LEU A 132 5.96 -26.85 -22.24
C LEU A 132 5.49 -27.59 -23.49
N ILE A 133 5.00 -26.84 -24.48
CA ILE A 133 4.69 -27.37 -25.81
C ILE A 133 5.95 -27.25 -26.67
N ALA A 134 6.26 -28.30 -27.41
CA ALA A 134 7.39 -28.32 -28.35
C ALA A 134 7.21 -27.32 -29.52
N THR A 135 5.97 -26.99 -29.89
CA THR A 135 5.64 -26.16 -31.05
C THR A 135 5.68 -24.66 -30.73
N PRO A 136 6.17 -23.82 -31.69
CA PRO A 136 6.15 -22.37 -31.53
C PRO A 136 4.71 -21.85 -31.52
N ILE A 137 4.40 -21.03 -30.52
CA ILE A 137 3.08 -20.39 -30.35
C ILE A 137 2.85 -19.42 -31.52
N SER A 138 1.90 -19.72 -32.40
CA SER A 138 1.49 -18.83 -33.49
C SER A 138 0.44 -17.83 -33.03
N THR A 139 0.57 -16.59 -33.50
CA THR A 139 -0.07 -15.36 -33.01
C THR A 139 -1.61 -15.28 -33.16
N SER A 140 -2.25 -16.25 -33.83
CA SER A 140 -3.64 -16.13 -34.28
C SER A 140 -4.65 -17.05 -33.58
N SER A 141 -4.22 -18.02 -32.79
CA SER A 141 -5.16 -18.92 -32.09
C SER A 141 -4.47 -19.62 -30.92
N ILE A 142 -5.08 -19.53 -29.74
CA ILE A 142 -4.81 -20.46 -28.66
C ILE A 142 -5.25 -21.83 -29.20
N THR A 143 -4.31 -22.65 -29.66
CA THR A 143 -4.60 -24.04 -30.04
C THR A 143 -5.06 -24.79 -28.80
N SER A 144 -5.84 -25.87 -28.97
CA SER A 144 -6.27 -26.77 -27.88
C SER A 144 -5.12 -27.09 -26.92
N ASP A 145 -3.93 -27.28 -27.47
CA ASP A 145 -2.74 -27.70 -26.76
C ASP A 145 -2.22 -26.62 -25.80
N ILE A 146 -2.35 -25.32 -26.15
CA ILE A 146 -1.98 -24.19 -25.28
C ILE A 146 -2.93 -24.10 -24.08
N GLU A 147 -4.20 -24.42 -24.29
CA GLU A 147 -5.21 -24.39 -23.22
C GLU A 147 -4.97 -25.45 -22.14
N ASP A 148 -4.26 -26.53 -22.48
CA ASP A 148 -3.94 -27.62 -21.58
C ASP A 148 -2.72 -27.37 -20.70
N LEU A 149 -1.96 -26.30 -20.97
CA LEU A 149 -0.83 -25.93 -20.15
C LEU A 149 -1.26 -25.52 -18.72
N PRO A 150 -0.43 -25.81 -17.70
CA PRO A 150 -0.78 -25.59 -16.28
C PRO A 150 -1.22 -24.15 -15.97
N ILE A 151 -0.59 -23.16 -16.59
CA ILE A 151 -0.89 -21.74 -16.36
C ILE A 151 -2.25 -21.32 -16.94
N TRP A 152 -2.66 -21.92 -18.06
CA TRP A 152 -3.95 -21.67 -18.71
C TRP A 152 -5.07 -22.44 -18.00
N LYS A 153 -4.81 -23.68 -17.57
CA LYS A 153 -5.68 -24.42 -16.63
C LYS A 153 -5.91 -23.63 -15.34
N TYR A 154 -4.88 -23.01 -14.78
CA TYR A 154 -5.02 -22.14 -13.61
C TYR A 154 -5.82 -20.88 -13.90
N GLN A 155 -5.61 -20.23 -15.06
CA GLN A 155 -6.42 -19.08 -15.47
C GLN A 155 -7.91 -19.45 -15.58
N ARG A 156 -8.24 -20.61 -16.16
CA ARG A 156 -9.62 -21.14 -16.22
C ARG A 156 -10.18 -21.39 -14.82
N TYR A 157 -9.42 -22.03 -13.94
CA TYR A 157 -9.79 -22.22 -12.54
C TYR A 157 -10.13 -20.90 -11.83
N LEU A 158 -9.32 -19.85 -12.04
CA LEU A 158 -9.62 -18.52 -11.49
C LEU A 158 -10.89 -17.90 -12.10
N VAL A 159 -11.12 -18.08 -13.40
CA VAL A 159 -12.34 -17.61 -14.07
C VAL A 159 -13.58 -18.29 -13.51
N GLU A 160 -13.54 -19.60 -13.28
CA GLU A 160 -14.65 -20.34 -12.67
C GLU A 160 -14.95 -19.85 -11.25
N ARG A 161 -13.93 -19.54 -10.45
CA ARG A 161 -14.11 -18.93 -9.12
C ARG A 161 -14.71 -17.53 -9.17
N ILE A 162 -14.41 -16.75 -10.21
CA ILE A 162 -15.06 -15.45 -10.41
C ILE A 162 -16.54 -15.64 -10.74
N LYS A 163 -16.88 -16.60 -11.63
CA LYS A 163 -18.27 -16.92 -11.98
C LYS A 163 -19.08 -17.37 -10.76
N ARG A 164 -18.46 -18.12 -9.84
CA ARG A 164 -19.04 -18.55 -8.56
C ARG A 164 -19.14 -17.43 -7.50
N ASN A 165 -18.63 -16.23 -7.78
CA ASN A 165 -18.52 -15.12 -6.83
C ASN A 165 -17.62 -15.37 -5.61
N ASP A 166 -16.78 -16.40 -5.64
CA ASP A 166 -15.80 -16.70 -4.57
C ASP A 166 -14.59 -15.76 -4.60
N LEU A 167 -14.31 -15.18 -5.76
CA LEU A 167 -13.11 -14.38 -5.99
C LEU A 167 -13.43 -13.14 -6.83
N SER A 168 -12.90 -11.98 -6.43
CA SER A 168 -13.05 -10.77 -7.24
C SER A 168 -12.11 -10.80 -8.46
N TRP A 169 -12.55 -10.21 -9.57
CA TRP A 169 -11.74 -10.08 -10.78
C TRP A 169 -10.37 -9.43 -10.52
N SER A 170 -10.31 -8.42 -9.65
CA SER A 170 -9.06 -7.74 -9.30
C SER A 170 -8.09 -8.64 -8.54
N THR A 171 -8.61 -9.49 -7.66
CA THR A 171 -7.80 -10.47 -6.90
C THR A 171 -7.29 -11.57 -7.83
N ALA A 172 -8.16 -12.15 -8.67
CA ALA A 172 -7.76 -13.14 -9.66
C ALA A 172 -6.70 -12.59 -10.63
N ASN A 173 -6.89 -11.36 -11.10
CA ASN A 173 -5.94 -10.71 -12.00
C ASN A 173 -4.59 -10.40 -11.31
N ARG A 174 -4.61 -10.12 -10.00
CA ARG A 174 -3.37 -10.01 -9.19
C ARG A 174 -2.67 -11.35 -9.09
N MET A 175 -3.39 -12.42 -8.77
CA MET A 175 -2.85 -13.77 -8.61
C MET A 175 -2.21 -14.27 -9.90
N ILE A 176 -2.91 -14.22 -11.04
CA ILE A 176 -2.35 -14.65 -12.34
C ILE A 176 -1.13 -13.82 -12.74
N ARG A 177 -1.11 -12.52 -12.38
CA ARG A 177 0.04 -11.66 -12.63
C ARG A 177 1.25 -12.11 -11.82
N ARG A 178 1.10 -12.48 -10.55
CA ARG A 178 2.22 -12.98 -9.72
C ARG A 178 2.78 -14.28 -10.24
N VAL A 179 1.91 -15.19 -10.68
CA VAL A 179 2.34 -16.44 -11.34
C VAL A 179 3.07 -16.12 -12.65
N ARG A 180 2.55 -15.21 -13.47
CA ARG A 180 3.25 -14.77 -14.70
C ARG A 180 4.65 -14.21 -14.41
N GLU A 181 4.78 -13.37 -13.39
CA GLU A 181 6.06 -12.81 -12.96
C GLU A 181 7.05 -13.93 -12.54
N PHE A 182 6.56 -15.01 -11.91
CA PHE A 182 7.36 -16.19 -11.58
C PHE A 182 7.81 -16.97 -12.83
N TYR A 183 6.94 -17.18 -13.82
CA TYR A 183 7.32 -17.84 -15.09
C TYR A 183 8.37 -17.03 -15.88
N ILE A 184 8.19 -15.70 -15.97
CA ILE A 184 9.18 -14.81 -16.62
C ILE A 184 10.53 -14.91 -15.91
N TRP A 185 10.52 -14.92 -14.57
CA TRP A 185 11.73 -15.11 -13.79
C TRP A 185 12.40 -16.47 -14.04
N SER A 186 11.63 -17.55 -14.07
CA SER A 186 12.13 -18.90 -14.33
C SER A 186 12.75 -19.03 -15.74
N TYR A 187 12.15 -18.37 -16.73
CA TYR A 187 12.69 -18.26 -18.09
C TYR A 187 14.01 -17.49 -18.14
N HIS A 188 14.12 -16.36 -17.45
CA HIS A 188 15.39 -15.61 -17.38
C HIS A 188 16.55 -16.40 -16.77
N ARG A 189 16.25 -17.39 -15.92
CA ARG A 189 17.25 -18.30 -15.34
C ARG A 189 17.56 -19.51 -16.22
N GLY A 190 16.87 -19.69 -17.34
CA GLY A 190 17.03 -20.83 -18.23
C GLY A 190 16.45 -22.15 -17.69
N ILE A 191 15.64 -22.10 -16.63
CA ILE A 191 14.97 -23.30 -16.09
C ILE A 191 13.77 -23.65 -16.95
N ALA A 192 13.00 -22.63 -17.36
CA ALA A 192 11.99 -22.78 -18.40
C ALA A 192 12.63 -22.40 -19.75
N GLU A 193 12.66 -23.33 -20.70
CA GLU A 193 13.24 -23.07 -22.03
C GLU A 193 12.42 -22.09 -22.86
N LYS A 194 11.09 -22.10 -22.68
CA LYS A 194 10.14 -21.24 -23.40
C LYS A 194 9.05 -20.76 -22.46
N LEU A 195 8.43 -19.62 -22.79
CA LEU A 195 7.27 -19.11 -22.06
C LEU A 195 5.97 -19.72 -22.62
N PRO A 196 5.04 -20.15 -21.76
CA PRO A 196 3.73 -20.68 -22.16
C PRO A 196 2.73 -19.59 -22.60
N PHE A 197 3.20 -18.36 -22.79
CA PHE A 197 2.41 -17.19 -23.16
C PHE A 197 3.27 -16.20 -23.94
N GLU A 198 2.61 -15.32 -24.71
CA GLU A 198 3.29 -14.33 -25.52
C GLU A 198 3.60 -13.07 -24.71
N LEU A 199 4.69 -12.40 -25.08
CA LEU A 199 5.07 -11.09 -24.59
C LEU A 199 5.25 -10.15 -25.78
N GLU A 200 4.33 -9.19 -25.91
CA GLU A 200 4.38 -8.18 -26.96
C GLU A 200 4.70 -6.81 -26.36
N LEU A 201 5.63 -6.07 -26.95
CA LEU A 201 5.91 -4.71 -26.55
C LEU A 201 4.83 -3.79 -27.12
N LYS A 202 3.91 -3.29 -26.27
CA LYS A 202 2.85 -2.37 -26.70
C LYS A 202 3.09 -0.96 -26.17
N ALA A 203 2.87 0.04 -27.03
CA ALA A 203 2.86 1.43 -26.65
C ALA A 203 1.56 1.76 -25.90
N ILE A 204 1.61 1.84 -24.57
CA ILE A 204 0.47 2.20 -23.74
C ILE A 204 0.41 3.72 -23.61
N ARG A 205 -0.66 4.33 -24.13
CA ARG A 205 -0.93 5.76 -23.94
C ARG A 205 -1.12 6.05 -22.46
N LYS A 206 -0.29 6.91 -21.88
CA LYS A 206 -0.59 7.52 -20.57
C LYS A 206 -1.87 8.34 -20.70
N LYS A 207 -2.86 8.12 -19.84
CA LYS A 207 -3.92 9.13 -19.63
C LYS A 207 -3.23 10.37 -19.08
N LYS A 208 -3.27 11.49 -19.81
CA LYS A 208 -2.75 12.79 -19.35
C LYS A 208 -3.49 13.17 -18.05
N SER A 209 -2.75 13.64 -17.06
CA SER A 209 -3.26 13.83 -15.69
C SER A 209 -3.88 15.19 -15.42
N ASN A 210 -3.93 16.11 -16.39
CA ASN A 210 -4.57 17.41 -16.24
C ASN A 210 -4.92 17.96 -17.64
N ASP A 211 -6.15 18.42 -17.84
CA ASP A 211 -6.55 19.20 -19.02
C ASP A 211 -5.91 20.61 -19.04
N PHE A 212 -5.29 21.04 -17.93
CA PHE A 212 -4.67 22.36 -17.79
C PHE A 212 -3.31 22.50 -18.50
N ASP A 213 -2.56 21.40 -18.67
CA ASP A 213 -1.26 21.42 -19.38
C ASP A 213 -1.42 21.59 -20.90
N ILE A 214 -2.65 21.59 -21.42
CA ILE A 214 -2.93 21.64 -22.87
C ILE A 214 -2.78 23.07 -23.42
N LEU A 215 -3.05 24.10 -22.61
CA LEU A 215 -3.03 25.51 -23.05
C LEU A 215 -1.63 26.13 -23.09
N TYR A 216 -0.66 25.57 -22.37
CA TYR A 216 0.71 26.10 -22.26
C TYR A 216 1.79 25.16 -22.83
N SER A 217 1.42 23.97 -23.32
CA SER A 217 2.39 23.11 -23.99
C SER A 217 2.60 23.56 -25.42
N ILE A 218 3.73 24.20 -25.71
CA ILE A 218 4.23 24.41 -27.07
C ILE A 218 4.27 23.03 -27.77
N PRO A 219 3.76 22.91 -29.01
CA PRO A 219 3.74 21.64 -29.74
C PRO A 219 5.17 21.27 -30.16
N ASN A 220 5.94 20.68 -29.25
CA ASN A 220 7.15 19.97 -29.62
C ASN A 220 6.75 18.69 -30.35
N LYS A 221 7.35 18.39 -31.50
CA LYS A 221 7.12 17.14 -32.26
C LYS A 221 7.39 15.86 -31.43
N ASN A 222 7.99 15.99 -30.24
CA ASN A 222 8.22 14.91 -29.27
C ASN A 222 7.18 14.84 -28.12
N SER A 223 6.14 15.70 -28.10
CA SER A 223 5.11 15.75 -27.05
C SER A 223 3.75 15.18 -27.48
N SER A 224 3.73 14.26 -28.46
CA SER A 224 2.64 13.28 -28.52
C SER A 224 2.65 12.50 -27.20
N GLY A 225 1.51 12.43 -26.51
CA GLY A 225 1.44 12.02 -25.10
C GLY A 225 2.27 10.77 -24.81
N SER A 226 3.38 10.95 -24.08
CA SER A 226 4.41 9.94 -23.82
C SER A 226 3.80 8.56 -23.61
N SER A 227 3.81 7.76 -24.69
CA SER A 227 3.37 6.39 -24.65
C SER A 227 4.45 5.60 -23.95
N ILE A 228 4.12 5.00 -22.81
CA ILE A 228 5.06 4.08 -22.15
C ILE A 228 5.01 2.79 -22.96
N GLN A 229 6.14 2.40 -23.55
CA GLN A 229 6.30 1.04 -24.03
C GLN A 229 6.31 0.09 -22.83
N ALA A 230 5.36 -0.83 -22.81
CA ALA A 230 5.25 -1.84 -21.77
C ALA A 230 5.05 -3.21 -22.42
N TRP A 231 5.74 -4.22 -21.88
CA TRP A 231 5.50 -5.61 -22.23
C TRP A 231 4.11 -6.01 -21.75
N VAL A 232 3.25 -6.40 -22.70
CA VAL A 232 1.90 -6.88 -22.47
C VAL A 232 1.87 -8.36 -22.81
N SER A 233 1.26 -9.15 -21.95
CA SER A 233 1.06 -10.58 -22.17
C SER A 233 -0.39 -10.86 -22.54
N ASN A 234 -0.59 -11.88 -23.39
CA ASN A 234 -1.91 -12.44 -23.69
C ASN A 234 -2.53 -13.17 -22.47
N LEU A 235 -1.73 -13.59 -21.48
CA LEU A 235 -2.18 -14.25 -20.26
C LEU A 235 -2.78 -13.27 -19.26
N SER A 236 -4.02 -12.81 -19.43
CA SER A 236 -4.72 -11.94 -18.47
C SER A 236 -6.13 -12.44 -18.23
N ILE A 237 -6.74 -12.17 -17.07
CA ILE A 237 -8.17 -12.47 -16.90
C ILE A 237 -8.97 -11.53 -17.83
N PRO A 238 -9.79 -12.06 -18.76
CA PRO A 238 -10.54 -11.24 -19.68
C PRO A 238 -11.46 -10.25 -18.96
N LYS A 239 -11.57 -9.02 -19.48
CA LYS A 239 -12.41 -7.97 -18.88
C LYS A 239 -13.90 -8.29 -18.90
N LYS A 240 -14.36 -9.21 -19.75
CA LYS A 240 -15.76 -9.70 -19.79
C LYS A 240 -16.21 -10.35 -18.48
N PHE A 241 -15.28 -10.94 -17.73
CA PHE A 241 -15.55 -11.52 -16.40
C PHE A 241 -15.39 -10.51 -15.27
N LYS A 242 -15.10 -9.24 -15.59
CA LYS A 242 -15.08 -8.19 -14.58
C LYS A 242 -16.51 -8.03 -14.10
N GLN A 243 -16.80 -8.61 -12.94
CA GLN A 243 -18.03 -8.36 -12.20
C GLN A 243 -18.27 -6.85 -12.22
N LYS A 244 -19.50 -6.42 -12.59
CA LYS A 244 -19.90 -5.03 -12.42
C LYS A 244 -19.53 -4.70 -10.99
N ALA A 245 -18.61 -3.75 -10.82
CA ALA A 245 -18.24 -3.36 -9.47
C ALA A 245 -19.56 -3.08 -8.77
N ARG A 246 -19.82 -3.76 -7.64
CA ARG A 246 -20.65 -3.15 -6.60
C ARG A 246 -20.10 -1.73 -6.54
N LYS A 247 -20.90 -0.72 -6.95
CA LYS A 247 -20.43 0.66 -7.19
C LYS A 247 -19.33 0.94 -6.17
N PRO A 248 -18.09 1.27 -6.60
CA PRO A 248 -16.92 1.27 -5.71
C PRO A 248 -17.36 1.94 -4.44
N GLU A 249 -17.47 1.17 -3.35
CA GLU A 249 -18.39 1.44 -2.22
C GLU A 249 -18.60 2.94 -2.13
N ALA A 250 -19.69 3.42 -2.77
CA ALA A 250 -19.82 4.83 -3.14
C ALA A 250 -19.49 5.63 -1.90
N LEU A 251 -18.56 6.60 -1.96
CA LEU A 251 -18.00 7.29 -0.80
C LEU A 251 -19.01 7.25 0.34
N GLN A 252 -18.68 6.51 1.41
CA GLN A 252 -19.62 6.21 2.49
C GLN A 252 -19.30 7.07 3.70
N PRO A 253 -19.36 8.42 3.63
CA PRO A 253 -19.11 9.24 4.79
C PRO A 253 -20.07 8.86 5.90
N PHE A 254 -19.58 8.93 7.13
CA PHE A 254 -20.41 8.73 8.30
C PHE A 254 -21.52 9.77 8.33
N ASN A 255 -22.75 9.31 8.55
CA ASN A 255 -23.83 10.23 8.88
C ASN A 255 -23.67 10.75 10.32
N ARG A 256 -24.44 11.78 10.68
CA ARG A 256 -24.37 12.41 12.01
C ARG A 256 -24.61 11.40 13.15
N GLN A 257 -25.59 10.52 13.00
CA GLN A 257 -26.00 9.56 14.04
C GLN A 257 -24.93 8.47 14.24
N GLU A 258 -24.41 7.91 13.15
CA GLU A 258 -23.31 6.93 13.12
C GLU A 258 -22.04 7.51 13.74
N LEU A 259 -21.70 8.76 13.42
CA LEU A 259 -20.51 9.42 13.97
C LEU A 259 -20.68 9.72 15.47
N ALA A 260 -21.84 10.21 15.90
CA ALA A 260 -22.13 10.39 17.31
C ALA A 260 -22.09 9.05 18.08
N ALA A 261 -22.65 7.99 17.49
CA ALA A 261 -22.61 6.65 18.05
C ALA A 261 -21.16 6.13 18.20
N LEU A 262 -20.28 6.41 17.22
CA LEU A 262 -18.86 6.09 17.31
C LEU A 262 -18.16 6.89 18.42
N LEU A 263 -18.36 8.21 18.46
CA LEU A 263 -17.68 9.09 19.42
C LEU A 263 -18.14 8.85 20.88
N ASN A 264 -19.33 8.29 21.08
CA ASN A 264 -19.83 7.91 22.40
C ASN A 264 -19.25 6.60 22.94
N THR A 265 -18.52 5.82 22.13
CA THR A 265 -17.88 4.56 22.58
C THR A 265 -16.75 4.81 23.58
N ASN A 266 -16.48 3.83 24.45
CA ASN A 266 -15.34 3.87 25.35
C ASN A 266 -14.01 3.87 24.57
N VAL A 267 -13.99 3.26 23.37
CA VAL A 267 -12.84 3.33 22.46
C VAL A 267 -12.54 4.76 22.03
N ALA A 268 -13.56 5.55 21.67
CA ALA A 268 -13.36 6.96 21.30
C ALA A 268 -12.97 7.84 22.49
N LYS A 269 -13.38 7.48 23.71
CA LYS A 269 -12.98 8.16 24.95
C LYS A 269 -11.56 7.83 25.40
N HIS A 270 -10.99 6.71 24.94
CA HIS A 270 -9.62 6.33 25.30
C HIS A 270 -8.62 7.36 24.73
N PRO A 271 -7.64 7.86 25.53
CA PRO A 271 -6.73 8.94 25.10
C PRO A 271 -6.03 8.68 23.75
N THR A 272 -5.48 7.48 23.55
CA THR A 272 -4.82 7.11 22.29
C THR A 272 -5.79 6.83 21.13
N TYR A 273 -6.75 5.90 21.30
CA TYR A 273 -7.67 5.52 20.22
C TYR A 273 -8.61 6.66 19.81
N GLY A 274 -9.04 7.50 20.75
CA GLY A 274 -9.78 8.72 20.46
C GLY A 274 -9.01 9.68 19.56
N LEU A 275 -7.71 9.88 19.83
CA LEU A 275 -6.84 10.67 18.96
C LEU A 275 -6.67 10.04 17.57
N PHE A 276 -6.65 8.71 17.45
CA PHE A 276 -6.61 8.06 16.14
C PHE A 276 -7.84 8.37 15.31
N LEU A 277 -9.04 8.31 15.91
CA LEU A 277 -10.28 8.66 15.22
C LEU A 277 -10.25 10.14 14.83
N LYS A 278 -9.90 11.02 15.79
CA LYS A 278 -9.74 12.46 15.59
C LYS A 278 -8.81 12.81 14.44
N CYS A 279 -7.64 12.20 14.36
CA CYS A 279 -6.72 12.40 13.23
C CYS A 279 -7.36 12.06 11.88
N ALA A 280 -8.19 11.01 11.80
CA ALA A 280 -8.88 10.65 10.56
C ALA A 280 -10.00 11.61 10.20
N TYR A 281 -10.88 11.97 11.14
CA TYR A 281 -12.05 12.80 10.82
C TYR A 281 -11.78 14.31 10.87
N LEU A 282 -10.76 14.80 11.58
CA LEU A 282 -10.37 16.24 11.64
C LEU A 282 -9.29 16.63 10.62
N ALA A 283 -8.41 15.72 10.24
CA ALA A 283 -7.29 16.00 9.34
C ALA A 283 -7.25 15.07 8.11
N GLY A 284 -8.21 14.15 7.99
CA GLY A 284 -8.28 13.22 6.88
C GLY A 284 -7.18 12.18 6.87
N LEU A 285 -6.42 11.97 7.95
CA LEU A 285 -5.26 11.06 7.95
C LEU A 285 -5.69 9.59 7.69
N ARG A 286 -4.91 8.86 6.89
CA ARG A 286 -5.06 7.39 6.75
C ARG A 286 -4.59 6.68 8.01
N SER A 287 -5.08 5.47 8.27
CA SER A 287 -4.72 4.71 9.47
C SER A 287 -3.22 4.55 9.67
N PHE A 288 -2.47 4.25 8.61
CA PHE A 288 -1.01 4.12 8.66
C PHE A 288 -0.28 5.47 8.74
N GLU A 289 -0.92 6.56 8.34
CA GLU A 289 -0.34 7.91 8.40
C GLU A 289 -0.36 8.42 9.85
N VAL A 290 -1.43 8.13 10.59
CA VAL A 290 -1.56 8.55 12.00
C VAL A 290 -0.43 8.00 12.88
N VAL A 291 -0.08 6.73 12.70
CA VAL A 291 0.93 6.07 13.53
C VAL A 291 2.37 6.50 13.17
N LYS A 292 2.53 7.14 12.01
CA LYS A 292 3.81 7.67 11.50
C LYS A 292 4.10 9.11 11.90
N ILE A 293 3.24 9.71 12.72
CA ILE A 293 3.51 11.04 13.28
C ILE A 293 4.65 10.93 14.29
N ASP A 294 5.64 11.80 14.17
CA ASP A 294 6.78 11.87 15.07
C ASP A 294 6.58 12.97 16.11
N TYR A 295 7.22 12.80 17.27
CA TYR A 295 7.12 13.78 18.34
C TYR A 295 7.68 15.15 17.93
N CYS A 296 8.72 15.17 17.08
CA CYS A 296 9.35 16.40 16.59
C CYS A 296 8.39 17.28 15.75
N ASP A 297 7.31 16.71 15.20
CA ASP A 297 6.29 17.46 14.46
C ASP A 297 5.25 18.13 15.38
N ILE A 298 5.24 17.79 16.67
CA ILE A 298 4.24 18.26 17.62
C ILE A 298 4.73 19.53 18.32
N VAL A 299 3.91 20.58 18.23
CA VAL A 299 4.20 21.89 18.79
C VAL A 299 3.03 22.35 19.66
N ASN A 300 3.34 23.11 20.69
CA ASN A 300 2.34 23.71 21.56
C ASN A 300 1.65 24.88 20.83
N PRO A 301 0.34 24.79 20.53
CA PRO A 301 -0.31 25.88 19.81
C PRO A 301 -0.42 27.16 20.64
N SER A 302 -0.36 27.08 21.97
CA SER A 302 -0.42 28.24 22.87
C SER A 302 0.78 29.17 22.74
N GLU A 303 1.91 28.69 22.22
CA GLU A 303 3.12 29.50 21.97
C GLU A 303 3.02 30.36 20.71
N SER A 304 2.05 30.09 19.84
CA SER A 304 1.81 30.86 18.62
C SER A 304 0.30 31.00 18.38
N PRO A 305 -0.41 31.79 19.20
CA PRO A 305 -1.87 31.88 19.16
C PRO A 305 -2.41 32.47 17.84
N THR A 306 -1.59 33.19 17.08
CA THR A 306 -1.92 33.70 15.75
C THR A 306 -1.91 32.61 14.67
N ARG A 307 -1.22 31.49 14.92
CA ARG A 307 -1.09 30.39 13.97
C ARG A 307 -2.24 29.40 14.10
N SER A 308 -3.10 29.37 13.09
CA SER A 308 -4.28 28.50 13.07
C SER A 308 -4.04 27.12 12.44
N VAL A 309 -2.97 26.98 11.65
CA VAL A 309 -2.63 25.75 10.91
C VAL A 309 -1.18 25.35 11.14
N TYR A 310 -1.00 24.07 11.44
CA TYR A 310 0.30 23.42 11.62
C TYR A 310 0.54 22.41 10.51
N LYS A 311 1.81 22.14 10.23
CA LYS A 311 2.23 21.20 9.19
C LYS A 311 2.94 20.05 9.86
N ILE A 312 2.49 18.81 9.62
CA ILE A 312 3.17 17.60 10.07
C ILE A 312 3.90 16.96 8.89
N GLY A 313 5.19 16.69 9.08
CA GLY A 313 6.05 16.05 8.08
C GLY A 313 5.85 14.54 8.04
N LEU A 314 4.87 14.04 7.28
CA LEU A 314 4.73 12.60 7.12
C LEU A 314 5.72 12.03 6.09
N VAL A 315 6.60 11.15 6.54
CA VAL A 315 7.43 10.33 5.66
C VAL A 315 6.58 9.21 5.06
N ARG A 316 6.16 9.39 3.79
CA ARG A 316 5.55 8.32 3.00
C ARG A 316 6.66 7.59 2.24
N LYS A 317 6.68 6.26 2.33
CA LYS A 317 7.59 5.41 1.54
C LYS A 317 7.48 5.83 0.06
N HIS A 318 8.60 6.19 -0.56
CA HIS A 318 8.75 6.56 -1.99
C HIS A 318 8.19 7.91 -2.47
N HIS A 319 7.79 8.80 -1.58
CA HIS A 319 7.30 10.13 -1.99
C HIS A 319 7.99 11.25 -1.22
N MET A 320 8.19 12.40 -1.86
CA MET A 320 8.57 13.63 -1.19
C MET A 320 7.64 13.86 0.02
N GLN A 321 8.22 14.31 1.15
CA GLN A 321 7.47 14.69 2.33
C GLN A 321 6.39 15.70 1.92
N LYS A 322 5.13 15.26 1.93
CA LYS A 322 4.00 16.16 1.69
C LYS A 322 3.48 16.58 3.06
N PRO A 323 3.73 17.82 3.50
CA PRO A 323 3.24 18.28 4.79
C PRO A 323 1.72 18.20 4.80
N ILE A 324 1.16 17.57 5.84
CA ILE A 324 -0.28 17.54 6.06
C ILE A 324 -0.64 18.69 6.99
N ASN A 325 -1.66 19.45 6.59
CA ASN A 325 -2.18 20.55 7.38
C ASN A 325 -3.07 20.01 8.50
N ILE A 326 -2.83 20.48 9.72
CA ILE A 326 -3.59 20.14 10.91
C ILE A 326 -4.05 21.43 11.60
N SER A 327 -5.30 21.46 12.05
CA SER A 327 -5.87 22.59 12.80
C SER A 327 -5.18 22.78 14.15
N SER A 328 -5.11 24.01 14.63
CA SER A 328 -4.62 24.34 15.99
C SER A 328 -5.29 23.51 17.10
N ALA A 329 -6.62 23.32 17.03
CA ALA A 329 -7.36 22.51 18.01
C ALA A 329 -6.87 21.05 18.09
N LEU A 330 -6.70 20.38 16.94
CA LEU A 330 -6.14 19.02 16.91
C LEU A 330 -4.68 19.01 17.35
N MET A 331 -3.87 20.00 16.97
CA MET A 331 -2.48 20.10 17.42
C MET A 331 -2.38 20.23 18.94
N GLY A 332 -3.25 21.03 19.56
CA GLY A 332 -3.34 21.15 21.02
C GLY A 332 -3.63 19.82 21.70
N GLN A 333 -4.59 19.04 21.17
CA GLN A 333 -4.90 17.72 21.72
C GLN A 333 -3.75 16.71 21.54
N LEU A 334 -2.99 16.80 20.44
CA LEU A 334 -1.80 15.98 20.25
C LEU A 334 -0.67 16.39 21.21
N PHE A 335 -0.52 17.68 21.47
CA PHE A 335 0.43 18.19 22.46
C PHE A 335 0.04 17.79 23.88
N GLU A 336 -1.22 17.96 24.29
CA GLU A 336 -1.72 17.51 25.60
C GLU A 336 -1.48 16.02 25.83
N TYR A 337 -1.63 15.20 24.79
CA TYR A 337 -1.34 13.77 24.86
C TYR A 337 0.11 13.47 25.24
N THR A 338 1.07 14.23 24.71
CA THR A 338 2.49 14.11 25.09
C THR A 338 2.75 14.50 26.55
N GLN A 339 1.85 15.27 27.16
CA GLN A 339 1.96 15.63 28.57
C GLN A 339 1.47 14.55 29.53
N THR A 340 0.74 13.55 29.04
CA THR A 340 0.19 12.48 29.86
C THR A 340 1.29 11.61 30.49
N ALA A 341 1.09 11.20 31.75
CA ALA A 341 2.03 10.32 32.47
C ALA A 341 2.29 9.00 31.71
N ARG A 342 1.23 8.44 31.09
CA ARG A 342 1.32 7.24 30.26
C ARG A 342 2.26 7.41 29.08
N TRP A 343 2.20 8.55 28.39
CA TRP A 343 3.10 8.81 27.26
C TRP A 343 4.53 9.04 27.74
N LYS A 344 4.72 9.85 28.79
CA LYS A 344 6.03 10.11 29.39
C LYS A 344 6.75 8.83 29.83
N ASN A 345 6.02 7.89 30.43
CA ASN A 345 6.60 6.59 30.81
C ASN A 345 7.02 5.76 29.60
N ARG A 346 6.21 5.75 28.53
CA ARG A 346 6.56 5.02 27.28
C ARG A 346 7.74 5.66 26.56
N ARG A 347 7.84 6.98 26.61
CA ARG A 347 8.99 7.74 26.08
C ARG A 347 10.27 7.31 26.78
N LYS A 348 10.28 7.20 28.11
CA LYS A 348 11.45 6.71 28.86
C LYS A 348 11.92 5.34 28.37
N ILE A 349 11.00 4.39 28.21
CA ILE A 349 11.32 3.04 27.68
C ILE A 349 11.92 3.12 26.27
N HIS A 350 11.39 4.00 25.41
CA HIS A 350 11.93 4.22 24.06
C HIS A 350 13.35 4.79 24.10
N GLU A 351 13.57 5.83 24.91
CA GLU A 351 14.85 6.51 25.05
C GLU A 351 15.92 5.60 25.70
N GLU A 352 15.54 4.74 26.65
CA GLU A 352 16.41 3.71 27.21
C GLU A 352 16.85 2.68 26.15
N LYS A 353 15.96 2.33 25.22
CA LYS A 353 16.24 1.32 24.17
C LYS A 353 17.03 1.88 22.99
N TYR A 354 16.73 3.08 22.53
CA TYR A 354 17.26 3.63 21.27
C TYR A 354 18.18 4.84 21.45
N GLN A 355 18.42 5.29 22.69
CA GLN A 355 19.12 6.52 23.06
C GLN A 355 18.34 7.79 22.70
N ILE A 356 18.64 8.87 23.41
CA ILE A 356 17.99 10.17 23.21
C ILE A 356 18.40 10.76 21.86
N ASN A 357 17.42 11.27 21.10
CA ASN A 357 17.62 11.94 19.81
C ASN A 357 18.32 11.11 18.72
N ASN A 358 18.05 9.80 18.66
CA ASN A 358 18.56 8.96 17.60
C ASN A 358 17.90 9.31 16.23
N PRO A 359 18.68 9.76 15.22
CA PRO A 359 18.13 10.11 13.90
C PRO A 359 17.66 8.88 13.09
N GLU A 360 18.20 7.69 13.36
CA GLU A 360 17.79 6.45 12.68
C GLU A 360 16.45 5.92 13.20
N GLN A 361 16.14 6.20 14.47
CA GLN A 361 14.91 5.79 15.14
C GLN A 361 14.24 7.01 15.79
N PRO A 362 13.58 7.87 15.01
CA PRO A 362 12.95 9.07 15.54
C PRO A 362 11.81 8.72 16.49
N LEU A 363 11.70 9.51 17.58
CA LEU A 363 10.72 9.32 18.65
C LEU A 363 9.28 9.38 18.08
N PRO A 364 8.54 8.26 18.07
CA PRO A 364 7.15 8.24 17.61
C PRO A 364 6.21 8.98 18.56
N LEU A 365 5.19 9.65 18.03
CA LEU A 365 4.11 10.18 18.88
C LEU A 365 3.30 9.06 19.54
N PHE A 366 3.03 7.98 18.80
CA PHE A 366 2.20 6.88 19.30
C PHE A 366 3.04 5.63 19.60
N LEU A 367 3.34 5.46 20.89
CA LEU A 367 4.13 4.36 21.44
C LEU A 367 3.25 3.24 22.00
N ASN A 368 3.68 1.99 21.85
CA ASN A 368 3.09 0.82 22.51
C ASN A 368 3.60 0.68 23.97
N SER A 369 3.23 -0.39 24.66
CA SER A 369 3.69 -0.65 26.05
C SER A 369 5.19 -0.92 26.16
N SER A 370 5.81 -1.39 25.08
CA SER A 370 7.23 -1.75 25.01
C SER A 370 8.11 -0.59 24.53
N GLY A 371 7.58 0.64 24.43
CA GLY A 371 8.32 1.80 23.95
C GLY A 371 8.59 1.79 22.44
N GLU A 372 7.91 0.95 21.66
CA GLU A 372 8.05 0.92 20.20
C GLU A 372 6.90 1.67 19.52
N ARG A 373 7.10 2.07 18.26
CA ARG A 373 6.01 2.63 17.44
C ARG A 373 4.86 1.62 17.36
N MET A 374 3.63 2.10 17.51
CA MET A 374 2.45 1.24 17.31
C MET A 374 2.41 0.67 15.88
N ALA A 375 1.73 -0.46 15.68
CA ALA A 375 1.64 -1.07 14.34
C ALA A 375 0.73 -0.25 13.41
N ASP A 376 1.01 -0.25 12.09
CA ASP A 376 0.22 0.43 11.06
C ASP A 376 -1.29 0.08 11.09
N THR A 377 -1.64 -1.09 11.59
CA THR A 377 -3.02 -1.58 11.69
C THR A 377 -3.77 -1.03 12.89
N THR A 378 -3.06 -0.56 13.92
CA THR A 378 -3.65 -0.26 15.24
C THR A 378 -4.70 0.84 15.18
N ALA A 379 -4.45 1.89 14.38
CA ALA A 379 -5.44 2.94 14.18
C ALA A 379 -6.71 2.41 13.49
N GLY A 380 -6.56 1.52 12.50
CA GLY A 380 -7.69 0.87 11.83
C GLY A 380 -8.48 -0.07 12.74
N ASP A 381 -7.79 -0.76 13.66
CA ASP A 381 -8.40 -1.65 14.65
C ASP A 381 -9.32 -0.92 15.64
N SER A 382 -9.20 0.41 15.78
CA SER A 382 -10.09 1.23 16.62
C SER A 382 -11.57 1.02 16.28
N ILE A 383 -11.90 0.94 14.98
CA ILE A 383 -13.28 0.67 14.53
C ILE A 383 -13.70 -0.76 14.88
N ARG A 384 -12.79 -1.74 14.77
CA ARG A 384 -13.05 -3.12 15.17
C ARG A 384 -13.36 -3.21 16.67
N TYR A 385 -12.61 -2.50 17.51
CA TYR A 385 -12.86 -2.45 18.95
C TYR A 385 -14.19 -1.77 19.28
N ALA A 386 -14.51 -0.66 18.60
CA ALA A 386 -15.80 0.02 18.76
C ALA A 386 -16.98 -0.91 18.41
N ARG A 387 -16.87 -1.67 17.31
CA ARG A 387 -17.89 -2.67 16.92
C ARG A 387 -18.04 -3.79 17.95
N LYS A 388 -16.93 -4.26 18.54
CA LYS A 388 -16.95 -5.28 19.60
C LYS A 388 -17.69 -4.75 20.83
N GLU A 389 -17.40 -3.51 21.22
CA GLU A 389 -18.10 -2.84 22.33
C GLU A 389 -19.61 -2.70 22.07
N GLN A 390 -20.00 -2.26 20.86
CA GLN A 390 -21.41 -2.11 20.48
C GLN A 390 -22.15 -3.44 20.50
N ARG A 391 -21.55 -4.52 19.98
CA ARG A 391 -22.10 -5.87 20.04
C ARG A 391 -22.32 -6.32 21.49
N ASN A 392 -21.35 -6.09 22.36
CA ASN A 392 -21.45 -6.46 23.76
C ASN A 392 -22.54 -5.68 24.51
N LYS A 393 -22.82 -4.44 24.08
CA LYS A 393 -23.88 -3.59 24.62
C LYS A 393 -25.26 -3.83 23.97
N GLY A 394 -25.36 -4.71 22.97
CA GLY A 394 -26.60 -4.96 22.24
C GLY A 394 -27.08 -3.77 21.38
N VAL A 395 -26.20 -2.83 21.05
CA VAL A 395 -26.53 -1.64 20.25
C VAL A 395 -26.24 -1.90 18.77
N GLU A 396 -26.88 -1.14 17.87
CA GLU A 396 -26.60 -1.22 16.44
C GLU A 396 -25.10 -1.08 16.15
N VAL A 397 -24.58 -2.04 15.38
CA VAL A 397 -23.15 -2.15 15.08
C VAL A 397 -22.81 -1.29 13.87
N LEU A 398 -21.79 -0.44 14.03
CA LEU A 398 -21.28 0.39 12.96
C LEU A 398 -20.83 -0.46 11.75
N LYS A 399 -21.41 -0.16 10.59
CA LYS A 399 -21.05 -0.80 9.31
C LYS A 399 -19.81 -0.16 8.68
N ARG A 400 -19.60 1.14 8.91
CA ARG A 400 -18.51 1.95 8.33
C ARG A 400 -17.14 1.62 8.90
N SER A 401 -16.12 1.78 8.06
CA SER A 401 -14.70 1.49 8.31
C SER A 401 -13.91 2.73 8.75
N TYR A 402 -12.63 2.55 9.07
CA TYR A 402 -11.75 3.69 9.37
C TYR A 402 -11.49 4.56 8.14
N HIS A 403 -11.47 3.96 6.93
CA HIS A 403 -11.30 4.73 5.70
C HIS A 403 -12.47 5.69 5.48
N ASP A 404 -13.66 5.31 5.92
CA ASP A 404 -14.86 6.12 5.79
C ASP A 404 -14.80 7.38 6.64
N LEU A 405 -14.05 7.42 7.75
CA LEU A 405 -13.81 8.65 8.52
C LEU A 405 -13.00 9.68 7.72
N ARG A 406 -12.05 9.21 6.92
CA ARG A 406 -11.33 10.07 5.98
C ARG A 406 -12.26 10.51 4.86
N SER A 407 -13.17 9.65 4.41
CA SER A 407 -14.18 10.03 3.42
C SER A 407 -15.17 11.06 3.95
N THR A 408 -15.56 10.95 5.23
CA THR A 408 -16.30 11.95 6.01
C THR A 408 -15.61 13.30 5.90
N PHE A 409 -14.35 13.42 6.35
CA PHE A 409 -13.57 14.66 6.26
C PHE A 409 -13.53 15.25 4.84
N GLY A 410 -13.19 14.44 3.84
CA GLY A 410 -13.08 14.90 2.45
C GLY A 410 -14.41 15.41 1.87
N THR A 411 -15.53 14.78 2.24
CA THR A 411 -16.86 15.16 1.77
C THR A 411 -17.29 16.48 2.41
N TYR A 412 -17.11 16.64 3.72
CA TYR A 412 -17.43 17.88 4.41
C TYR A 412 -16.56 19.05 3.94
N LEU A 413 -15.27 18.80 3.70
CA LEU A 413 -14.39 19.81 3.11
C LEU A 413 -14.89 20.23 1.72
N ALA A 414 -15.31 19.27 0.88
CA ALA A 414 -15.86 19.59 -0.43
C ALA A 414 -17.14 20.43 -0.32
N MET A 415 -18.09 20.07 0.56
CA MET A 415 -19.33 20.82 0.79
C MET A 415 -19.03 22.25 1.25
N TYR A 416 -18.16 22.43 2.24
CA TYR A 416 -17.76 23.75 2.74
C TYR A 416 -17.13 24.61 1.64
N LEU A 417 -16.22 24.04 0.86
CA LEU A 417 -15.56 24.75 -0.23
C LEU A 417 -16.55 25.13 -1.34
N ILE A 418 -17.52 24.27 -1.68
CA ILE A 418 -18.55 24.58 -2.68
C ILE A 418 -19.47 25.71 -2.21
N GLN A 419 -19.80 25.76 -0.92
CA GLN A 419 -20.62 26.83 -0.36
C GLN A 419 -19.91 28.18 -0.30
N LYS A 420 -18.59 28.20 -0.06
CA LYS A 420 -17.81 29.43 0.13
C LYS A 420 -17.06 29.89 -1.12
N LEU A 421 -16.71 28.99 -2.05
CA LEU A 421 -15.94 29.29 -3.25
C LEU A 421 -16.78 29.06 -4.50
N GLU A 422 -16.83 30.06 -5.36
CA GLU A 422 -17.59 29.98 -6.61
C GLU A 422 -16.86 29.19 -7.71
N ASP A 423 -15.52 29.12 -7.69
CA ASP A 423 -14.73 28.45 -8.73
C ASP A 423 -14.49 26.93 -8.45
N PRO A 424 -15.07 26.02 -9.26
CA PRO A 424 -14.86 24.58 -9.12
C PRO A 424 -13.41 24.11 -9.33
N ARG A 425 -12.55 24.91 -9.98
CA ARG A 425 -11.13 24.58 -10.17
C ARG A 425 -10.37 24.81 -8.87
N ARG A 426 -10.60 25.93 -8.18
CA ARG A 426 -10.01 26.22 -6.86
C ARG A 426 -10.44 25.21 -5.80
N VAL A 427 -11.71 24.81 -5.78
CA VAL A 427 -12.22 23.72 -4.90
C VAL A 427 -11.43 22.43 -5.12
N ARG A 428 -11.24 22.02 -6.39
CA ARG A 428 -10.47 20.81 -6.74
C ARG A 428 -9.02 20.90 -6.30
N ALA A 429 -8.37 22.05 -6.49
CA ALA A 429 -6.96 22.25 -6.11
C ALA A 429 -6.77 22.14 -4.59
N ILE A 430 -7.63 22.78 -3.80
CA ILE A 430 -7.59 22.74 -2.33
C ILE A 430 -7.86 21.30 -1.85
N LEU A 431 -8.91 20.65 -2.36
CA LEU A 431 -9.26 19.30 -1.94
C LEU A 431 -8.14 18.29 -2.28
N ARG A 432 -7.49 18.42 -3.45
CA ARG A 432 -6.31 17.61 -3.79
C ARG A 432 -5.14 17.84 -2.84
N LYS A 433 -4.86 19.10 -2.46
CA LYS A 433 -3.77 19.46 -1.57
C LYS A 433 -3.99 18.87 -0.17
N TRP A 434 -5.17 19.09 0.41
CA TRP A 434 -5.51 18.63 1.77
C TRP A 434 -5.64 17.10 1.86
N MET A 435 -6.22 16.46 0.84
CA MET A 435 -6.33 15.00 0.82
C MET A 435 -5.03 14.34 0.31
N GLY A 436 -4.08 15.08 -0.27
CA GLY A 436 -2.89 14.51 -0.87
C GLY A 436 -3.20 13.46 -1.95
N HIS A 437 -4.22 13.71 -2.77
CA HIS A 437 -4.58 12.86 -3.92
C HIS A 437 -3.72 13.20 -5.13
N GLU A 438 -3.14 12.19 -5.76
CA GLU A 438 -2.41 12.35 -7.03
C GLU A 438 -3.34 12.36 -8.24
N LYS A 439 -4.45 11.62 -8.18
CA LYS A 439 -5.39 11.45 -9.28
C LYS A 439 -6.64 12.32 -9.12
N SER A 440 -7.05 12.96 -10.21
CA SER A 440 -8.25 13.80 -10.29
C SER A 440 -9.53 13.08 -9.90
N ILE A 441 -9.68 11.85 -10.39
CA ILE A 441 -10.90 11.02 -10.28
C ILE A 441 -11.30 10.82 -8.81
N VAL A 442 -10.33 10.65 -7.92
CA VAL A 442 -10.61 10.41 -6.49
C VAL A 442 -11.11 11.69 -5.81
N THR A 443 -10.68 12.87 -6.27
CA THR A 443 -11.16 14.16 -5.78
C THR A 443 -12.53 14.51 -6.36
N GLU A 444 -12.77 14.18 -7.63
CA GLU A 444 -14.06 14.38 -8.30
C GLU A 444 -15.19 13.61 -7.62
N SER A 445 -14.94 12.37 -7.17
CA SER A 445 -15.97 11.61 -6.46
C SER A 445 -16.49 12.32 -5.19
N TYR A 446 -15.63 13.07 -4.47
CA TYR A 446 -16.06 13.83 -3.30
C TYR A 446 -16.94 15.03 -3.67
N ILE A 447 -16.61 15.68 -4.79
CA ILE A 447 -17.36 16.84 -5.30
C ILE A 447 -18.72 16.38 -5.82
N ASP A 448 -18.76 15.29 -6.59
CA ASP A 448 -20.00 14.72 -7.11
C ASP A 448 -20.92 14.29 -5.96
N PHE A 449 -20.37 13.68 -4.91
CA PHE A 449 -21.12 13.34 -3.71
C PHE A 449 -21.64 14.59 -2.99
N ALA A 450 -20.76 15.59 -2.77
CA ALA A 450 -21.13 16.83 -2.09
C ALA A 450 -22.22 17.63 -2.83
N LYS A 451 -22.24 17.60 -4.17
CA LYS A 451 -23.29 18.22 -5.00
C LYS A 451 -24.60 17.44 -4.98
N ALA A 452 -24.54 16.12 -4.85
CA ALA A 452 -25.71 15.26 -4.84
C ALA A 452 -26.43 15.22 -3.49
N THR A 453 -25.80 15.71 -2.42
CA THR A 453 -26.31 15.61 -1.06
C THR A 453 -26.77 16.96 -0.53
N ASP A 454 -27.93 17.02 0.11
CA ASP A 454 -28.47 18.26 0.67
C ASP A 454 -27.65 18.72 1.90
N PRO A 455 -27.18 19.98 1.96
CA PRO A 455 -26.49 20.53 3.11
C PRO A 455 -27.23 20.41 4.46
N SER A 456 -28.56 20.34 4.43
CA SER A 456 -29.42 20.30 5.62
C SER A 456 -29.35 18.96 6.38
N GLU A 457 -28.99 17.85 5.72
CA GLU A 457 -28.89 16.53 6.36
C GLU A 457 -27.75 16.42 7.40
N PHE A 458 -26.83 17.40 7.43
CA PHE A 458 -25.62 17.33 8.26
C PHE A 458 -25.38 18.55 9.16
N GLY A 459 -26.41 19.39 9.38
CA GLY A 459 -26.32 20.74 9.95
C GLY A 459 -25.57 20.93 11.29
N ALA A 460 -25.42 19.91 12.15
CA ALA A 460 -24.72 20.10 13.44
C ALA A 460 -23.20 19.94 13.39
N MET A 461 -22.63 19.52 12.26
CA MET A 461 -21.19 19.65 12.04
C MET A 461 -20.83 20.95 11.33
N HIS A 462 -21.79 21.82 11.01
CA HIS A 462 -21.53 23.13 10.40
C HIS A 462 -20.66 24.00 11.31
N ASP A 463 -20.94 24.07 12.61
CA ASP A 463 -20.13 24.85 13.57
C ASP A 463 -18.70 24.29 13.73
N TRP A 464 -18.56 22.96 13.68
CA TRP A 464 -17.28 22.26 13.78
C TRP A 464 -16.45 22.38 12.50
N VAL A 465 -17.09 22.28 11.33
CA VAL A 465 -16.52 22.56 10.00
C VAL A 465 -16.16 24.05 9.90
N GLU A 466 -17.02 24.96 10.38
CA GLU A 466 -16.70 26.39 10.46
C GLU A 466 -15.53 26.65 11.41
N ASP A 467 -15.39 25.97 12.54
CA ASP A 467 -14.25 26.14 13.45
C ASP A 467 -12.92 25.65 12.82
N ILE A 468 -12.94 24.49 12.14
CA ILE A 468 -11.76 23.95 11.43
C ILE A 468 -11.41 24.78 10.19
N TYR A 469 -12.42 25.25 9.45
CA TYR A 469 -12.26 25.83 8.12
C TYR A 469 -12.53 27.33 8.02
N ARG A 470 -12.91 28.04 9.10
CA ARG A 470 -12.83 29.52 9.22
C ARG A 470 -11.48 30.04 8.73
N ASN A 471 -10.45 29.21 8.81
CA ASN A 471 -9.06 29.50 8.46
C ASN A 471 -8.68 29.19 7.01
N VAL A 472 -9.45 28.37 6.27
CA VAL A 472 -9.27 28.25 4.80
C VAL A 472 -9.66 29.55 4.11
N LYS A 473 -10.64 30.27 4.68
CA LYS A 473 -11.06 31.61 4.24
C LYS A 473 -9.91 32.62 4.27
N LYS A 474 -9.15 32.69 5.37
CA LYS A 474 -7.96 33.57 5.49
C LYS A 474 -6.86 33.23 4.47
N LEU A 475 -6.59 31.94 4.24
CA LEU A 475 -5.63 31.47 3.23
C LEU A 475 -6.10 31.64 1.78
N SER A 476 -7.40 31.86 1.54
CA SER A 476 -7.93 32.17 0.20
C SER A 476 -7.96 33.66 -0.12
N GLU A 477 -7.83 34.51 0.90
CA GLU A 477 -7.80 35.97 0.82
C GLU A 477 -6.37 36.53 0.70
N GLU A 478 -5.33 35.73 1.00
CA GLU A 478 -3.94 36.09 0.67
C GLU A 478 -3.69 35.93 -0.84
N PRO A 479 -3.22 36.98 -1.55
CA PRO A 479 -2.75 36.83 -2.91
C PRO A 479 -1.60 35.82 -2.94
N ILE A 480 -1.57 34.98 -3.97
CA ILE A 480 -0.43 34.11 -4.23
C ILE A 480 0.71 35.05 -4.64
N ASP A 481 1.53 35.46 -3.67
CA ASP A 481 2.75 36.22 -3.96
C ASP A 481 3.63 35.36 -4.87
N GLY A 482 3.71 35.79 -6.13
CA GLY A 482 4.70 35.35 -7.08
C GLY A 482 5.94 36.22 -6.94
N SER A 483 6.87 35.82 -6.08
CA SER A 483 8.28 36.28 -6.00
C SER A 483 8.81 35.73 -4.67
N THR A 484 9.86 34.93 -4.57
CA THR A 484 11.15 34.85 -5.28
C THR A 484 11.73 33.44 -5.21
#